data_AF-A0A7X7L778-F1
#
_entry.id   AF-A0A7X7L778-F1
#
_cell.length_a   1.000
_cell.length_b   1.000
_cell.length_c   1.000
_cell.angle_alpha   90.00
_cell.angle_beta   90.00
_cell.angle_gamma   90.00
#
_symmetry.space_group_name_H-M   'P 1'
#
loop_
_entity.id
_entity.type
_entity.pdbx_description
1 polymer ?
#
loop_
_entity_poly.entity_id
_entity_poly.type
_entity_poly.pdbx_seq_one_letter_code
_entity_poly.pdbx_strand_id
1 'polypeptide(L)'
;MKDLFEKLMQRRLFRELFLLFKYGLVGIINTCITTGIFLLLSYLGFEYVLYTIIGYAVGICISFLLNRKYTFKKENENATRQIILFFTISVSLLAIVQLIQYLLIDIYNLQEWLGVGIGMVFYTGTGFILNRNVVFKYTDKSEDKF
;
A
#
# COMPACT_ATOMS: atom_id res chain seq x y z
N MET A 1 -35.89 7.11 9.09
CA MET A 1 -35.04 6.99 7.88
C MET A 1 -33.66 7.66 8.06
N LYS A 2 -33.56 8.88 8.61
CA LYS A 2 -32.26 9.56 8.81
C LYS A 2 -31.29 8.81 9.74
N ASP A 3 -31.76 8.32 10.89
CA ASP A 3 -30.90 7.57 11.84
C ASP A 3 -30.36 6.25 11.27
N LEU A 4 -31.17 5.56 10.45
CA LEU A 4 -30.73 4.33 9.78
C LEU A 4 -29.64 4.65 8.76
N PHE A 5 -29.82 5.73 7.99
CA PHE A 5 -28.86 6.18 7.00
C PHE A 5 -27.53 6.61 7.64
N GLU A 6 -27.55 7.36 8.73
CA GLU A 6 -26.36 7.74 9.50
C GLU A 6 -25.64 6.52 10.07
N LYS A 7 -26.38 5.57 10.65
CA LYS A 7 -25.80 4.34 11.22
C LYS A 7 -25.18 3.45 10.15
N LEU A 8 -25.77 3.38 8.95
CA LEU A 8 -25.20 2.68 7.80
C LEU A 8 -23.94 3.39 7.28
N MET A 9 -23.97 4.72 7.17
CA MET A 9 -22.83 5.53 6.74
C MET A 9 -21.66 5.41 7.72
N GLN A 10 -21.92 5.48 9.02
CA GLN A 10 -20.91 5.34 10.08
C GLN A 10 -20.28 3.94 10.04
N ARG A 11 -21.08 2.88 9.86
CA ARG A 11 -20.57 1.50 9.71
C ARG A 11 -19.73 1.30 8.44
N ARG A 12 -20.04 2.01 7.36
CA ARG A 12 -19.24 2.00 6.13
C ARG A 12 -17.91 2.70 6.36
N LEU A 13 -17.93 3.91 6.92
CA LEU A 13 -16.73 4.69 7.21
C LEU A 13 -15.76 3.95 8.14
N PHE A 14 -16.26 3.35 9.23
CA PHE A 14 -15.44 2.60 10.17
C PHE A 14 -14.76 1.38 9.53
N ARG A 15 -15.43 0.73 8.58
CA ARG A 15 -14.85 -0.39 7.81
C ARG A 15 -13.75 0.07 6.86
N GLU A 16 -13.94 1.18 6.16
CA GLU A 16 -12.91 1.75 5.29
C GLU A 16 -11.66 2.16 6.10
N LEU A 17 -11.86 2.80 7.24
CA LEU A 17 -10.77 3.14 8.17
C LEU A 17 -10.03 1.89 8.68
N PHE A 18 -10.78 0.83 9.00
CA PHE A 18 -10.18 -0.43 9.45
C PHE A 18 -9.39 -1.15 8.34
N LEU A 19 -9.87 -1.08 7.08
CA LEU A 19 -9.14 -1.60 5.92
C LEU A 19 -7.86 -0.79 5.65
N LEU A 20 -7.94 0.54 5.74
CA LEU A 20 -6.78 1.42 5.61
C LEU A 20 -5.75 1.12 6.70
N PHE A 21 -6.19 0.94 7.94
CA PHE A 21 -5.31 0.55 9.05
C PHE A 21 -4.63 -0.80 8.80
N LYS A 22 -5.38 -1.82 8.34
CA LYS A 22 -4.80 -3.11 7.96
C LYS A 22 -3.77 -2.99 6.84
N TYR A 23 -4.08 -2.20 5.81
CA TYR A 23 -3.17 -1.96 4.69
C TYR A 23 -1.87 -1.30 5.16
N GLY A 24 -1.98 -0.26 6.01
CA GLY A 24 -0.81 0.38 6.62
C GLY A 24 0.01 -0.57 7.49
N LEU A 25 -0.65 -1.39 8.31
CA LEU A 25 0.02 -2.37 9.18
C LEU A 25 0.75 -3.46 8.38
N VAL A 26 0.16 -3.94 7.28
CA VAL A 26 0.84 -4.85 6.35
C VAL A 26 2.05 -4.17 5.71
N GLY A 27 1.95 -2.89 5.35
CA GLY A 27 3.08 -2.10 4.85
C GLY A 27 4.23 -2.02 5.85
N ILE A 28 3.94 -1.75 7.13
CA ILE A 28 4.96 -1.71 8.20
C ILE A 28 5.63 -3.07 8.36
N ILE A 29 4.85 -4.15 8.43
CA ILE A 29 5.40 -5.52 8.54
C ILE A 29 6.29 -5.84 7.33
N ASN A 30 5.84 -5.49 6.13
CA ASN A 30 6.61 -5.70 4.92
C ASN A 30 7.95 -4.97 4.93
N THR A 31 7.95 -3.70 5.33
CA THR A 31 9.18 -2.91 5.46
C THR A 31 10.11 -3.49 6.51
N CYS A 32 9.60 -3.88 7.69
CA CYS A 32 10.41 -4.53 8.73
C CYS A 32 11.08 -5.81 8.22
N ILE A 33 10.34 -6.66 7.50
CA ILE A 33 10.90 -7.90 6.96
C ILE A 33 11.93 -7.61 5.87
N THR A 34 11.63 -6.69 4.96
CA THR A 34 12.53 -6.32 3.85
C THR A 34 13.84 -5.74 4.39
N THR A 35 13.75 -4.80 5.34
CA THR A 35 14.93 -4.23 6.01
C THR A 35 15.68 -5.28 6.82
N GLY A 36 14.99 -6.20 7.50
CA GLY A 36 15.62 -7.31 8.21
C GLY A 36 16.44 -8.21 7.28
N ILE A 37 15.94 -8.48 6.07
CA ILE A 37 16.67 -9.24 5.04
C ILE A 37 17.89 -8.47 4.55
N PHE A 38 17.76 -7.16 4.30
CA PHE A 38 18.90 -6.31 3.92
C PHE A 38 19.99 -6.34 4.99
N LEU A 39 19.64 -6.16 6.26
CA LEU A 39 20.59 -6.19 7.37
C LEU A 39 21.25 -7.55 7.53
N LEU A 40 20.47 -8.65 7.44
CA LEU A 40 21.00 -10.01 7.56
C LEU A 40 22.01 -10.33 6.46
N LEU A 41 21.64 -10.07 5.19
CA LEU A 41 22.51 -10.35 4.05
C LEU A 41 23.72 -9.41 4.02
N SER A 42 23.55 -8.14 4.40
CA SER A 42 24.67 -7.21 4.56
C SER A 42 25.64 -7.68 5.64
N TYR A 43 25.14 -8.20 6.77
CA TYR A 43 26.00 -8.73 7.84
C TYR A 43 26.74 -10.00 7.41
N LEU A 44 26.15 -10.80 6.54
CA LEU A 44 26.79 -11.97 5.91
C LEU A 44 27.85 -11.60 4.85
N GLY A 45 28.08 -10.30 4.61
CA GLY A 45 29.12 -9.83 3.69
C GLY A 45 28.72 -9.87 2.22
N PHE A 46 27.43 -10.04 1.90
CA PHE A 46 26.97 -9.92 0.52
C PHE A 46 27.13 -8.49 0.02
N GLU A 47 27.50 -8.33 -1.24
CA GLU A 47 27.56 -7.03 -1.88
C GLU A 47 26.16 -6.40 -2.01
N TYR A 48 26.13 -5.06 -2.06
CA TYR A 48 24.89 -4.29 -2.05
C TYR A 48 23.90 -4.68 -3.13
N VAL A 49 24.41 -5.04 -4.31
CA VAL A 49 23.58 -5.48 -5.43
C VAL A 49 22.81 -6.76 -5.06
N LEU A 50 23.48 -7.74 -4.45
CA LEU A 50 22.85 -9.02 -4.13
C LEU A 50 21.82 -8.90 -3.02
N TYR A 51 22.15 -8.22 -1.92
CA TYR A 51 21.19 -8.12 -0.82
C TYR A 51 19.98 -7.26 -1.16
N THR A 52 20.15 -6.23 -1.99
CA THR A 52 19.02 -5.38 -2.42
C THR A 52 18.09 -6.14 -3.37
N ILE A 53 18.61 -6.87 -4.36
CA ILE A 53 17.80 -7.69 -5.27
C ILE A 53 17.00 -8.73 -4.49
N ILE A 54 17.66 -9.47 -3.59
CA ILE A 54 17.01 -10.53 -2.81
C ILE A 54 15.96 -9.93 -1.87
N GLY A 55 16.29 -8.87 -1.13
CA GLY A 55 15.34 -8.28 -0.20
C GLY A 55 14.15 -7.64 -0.90
N TYR A 56 14.32 -6.96 -2.04
CA TYR A 56 13.18 -6.45 -2.82
C TYR A 56 12.31 -7.59 -3.38
N ALA A 57 12.91 -8.67 -3.90
CA ALA A 57 12.15 -9.81 -4.39
C ALA A 57 11.31 -10.45 -3.26
N VAL A 58 11.90 -10.67 -2.09
CA VAL A 58 11.19 -11.23 -0.93
C VAL A 58 10.13 -10.27 -0.41
N GLY A 59 10.43 -8.97 -0.32
CA GLY A 59 9.49 -7.93 0.08
C GLY A 59 8.27 -7.87 -0.84
N ILE A 60 8.45 -7.94 -2.15
CA ILE A 60 7.33 -7.96 -3.11
C ILE A 60 6.45 -9.20 -2.89
N CYS A 61 7.07 -10.38 -2.74
CA CYS A 61 6.35 -11.63 -2.49
C CYS A 61 5.55 -11.59 -1.18
N ILE A 62 6.17 -11.12 -0.09
CA ILE A 62 5.54 -11.05 1.23
C ILE A 62 4.43 -9.99 1.26
N SER A 63 4.67 -8.82 0.66
CA SER A 63 3.66 -7.78 0.51
C SER A 63 2.42 -8.29 -0.21
N PHE A 64 2.60 -9.06 -1.29
CA PHE A 64 1.48 -9.67 -2.02
C PHE A 64 0.72 -10.69 -1.17
N LEU A 65 1.42 -11.63 -0.53
CA LEU A 65 0.79 -12.66 0.30
C LEU A 65 0.02 -12.07 1.47
N LEU A 66 0.60 -11.07 2.16
CA LEU A 66 -0.03 -10.40 3.29
C LEU A 66 -1.26 -9.60 2.84
N ASN A 67 -1.14 -8.80 1.78
CA ASN A 67 -2.25 -7.99 1.28
C ASN A 67 -3.40 -8.86 0.75
N ARG A 68 -3.09 -9.97 0.07
CA ARG A 68 -4.11 -10.91 -0.43
C ARG A 68 -4.81 -11.66 0.71
N LYS A 69 -4.06 -12.12 1.72
CA LYS A 69 -4.60 -12.95 2.81
C LYS A 69 -5.33 -12.14 3.88
N TYR A 70 -4.79 -10.98 4.26
CA TYR A 70 -5.25 -10.23 5.44
C TYR A 70 -6.00 -8.93 5.10
N THR A 71 -5.65 -8.25 4.02
CA THR A 71 -6.24 -6.94 3.67
C THR A 71 -7.46 -7.08 2.76
N PHE A 72 -7.36 -7.85 1.67
CA PHE A 72 -8.38 -7.86 0.60
C PHE A 72 -8.97 -9.24 0.29
N LYS A 73 -9.14 -10.09 1.31
CA LYS A 73 -9.62 -11.47 1.22
C LYS A 73 -10.76 -11.66 0.19
N LYS A 74 -10.42 -12.11 -1.03
CA LYS A 74 -11.34 -12.57 -2.08
C LYS A 74 -10.85 -13.93 -2.60
N GLU A 75 -11.76 -14.90 -2.65
CA GLU A 75 -11.43 -16.32 -2.84
C GLU A 75 -11.11 -16.72 -4.30
N ASN A 76 -11.42 -15.91 -5.32
CA ASN A 76 -11.39 -16.39 -6.71
C ASN A 76 -10.93 -15.35 -7.76
N GLU A 77 -9.72 -14.81 -7.64
CA GLU A 77 -9.11 -14.02 -8.74
C GLU A 77 -7.65 -14.41 -9.01
N ASN A 78 -7.25 -14.26 -10.29
CA ASN A 78 -5.91 -14.60 -10.80
C ASN A 78 -4.81 -13.82 -10.07
N ALA A 79 -4.03 -14.55 -9.25
CA ALA A 79 -2.96 -14.00 -8.41
C ALA A 79 -1.93 -13.19 -9.21
N THR A 80 -1.52 -13.69 -10.39
CA THR A 80 -0.54 -13.05 -11.26
C THR A 80 -0.99 -11.67 -11.74
N ARG A 81 -2.28 -11.52 -12.09
CA ARG A 81 -2.86 -10.23 -12.51
C ARG A 81 -2.82 -9.22 -11.36
N GLN A 82 -3.11 -9.66 -10.14
CA GLN A 82 -3.08 -8.79 -8.96
C GLN A 82 -1.66 -8.35 -8.61
N ILE A 83 -0.66 -9.24 -8.72
CA ILE A 83 0.76 -8.89 -8.54
C ILE A 83 1.19 -7.83 -9.56
N ILE A 84 0.88 -8.04 -10.84
CA ILE A 84 1.27 -7.11 -11.91
C ILE A 84 0.63 -5.74 -11.67
N LEU A 85 -0.69 -5.69 -11.41
CA LEU A 85 -1.37 -4.43 -11.14
C LEU A 85 -0.85 -3.73 -9.88
N PHE A 86 -0.61 -4.47 -8.80
CA PHE A 86 -0.05 -3.92 -7.57
C PHE A 86 1.33 -3.31 -7.80
N PHE A 87 2.20 -4.02 -8.54
CA PHE A 87 3.54 -3.54 -8.85
C PHE A 87 3.48 -2.31 -9.75
N THR A 88 2.70 -2.33 -10.83
CA THR A 88 2.52 -1.19 -11.74
C THR A 88 1.99 0.03 -11.00
N ILE A 89 0.99 -0.13 -10.13
CA ILE A 89 0.45 0.97 -9.33
C ILE A 89 1.51 1.50 -8.37
N SER A 90 2.21 0.62 -7.64
CA SER A 90 3.21 1.03 -6.64
C SER A 90 4.35 1.83 -7.28
N VAL A 91 4.89 1.37 -8.41
CA VAL A 91 5.95 2.07 -9.15
C VAL A 91 5.46 3.40 -9.71
N SER A 92 4.25 3.43 -10.28
CA SER A 92 3.67 4.67 -10.81
C SER A 92 3.43 5.70 -9.70
N LEU A 93 2.95 5.25 -8.53
CA LEU A 93 2.73 6.11 -7.38
C LEU A 93 4.02 6.68 -6.83
N LEU A 94 5.07 5.87 -6.74
CA LEU A 94 6.41 6.30 -6.32
C LEU A 94 6.92 7.41 -7.26
N ALA A 95 6.80 7.23 -8.56
CA ALA A 95 7.22 8.24 -9.54
C ALA A 95 6.45 9.56 -9.38
N ILE A 96 5.12 9.49 -9.18
CA ILE A 96 4.28 10.68 -8.96
C ILE A 96 4.64 11.38 -7.65
N VAL A 97 4.86 10.63 -6.57
CA VAL A 97 5.21 11.18 -5.26
C VAL A 97 6.58 11.85 -5.31
N GLN A 98 7.54 11.24 -5.99
CA GLN A 98 8.85 11.85 -6.20
C GLN A 98 8.75 13.16 -6.98
N LEU A 99 7.89 13.20 -8.02
CA LEU A 99 7.62 14.43 -8.77
C LEU A 99 6.97 15.50 -7.89
N ILE A 100 5.97 15.14 -7.08
CA ILE A 100 5.32 16.07 -6.15
C ILE A 100 6.34 16.64 -5.16
N GLN A 101 7.19 15.79 -4.58
CA GLN A 101 8.22 16.21 -3.63
C GLN A 101 9.24 17.14 -4.29
N TYR A 102 9.70 16.81 -5.50
CA TYR A 102 10.60 17.67 -6.28
C TYR A 102 9.98 19.04 -6.56
N LEU A 103 8.72 19.08 -6.99
CA LEU A 103 8.01 20.35 -7.22
C LEU A 103 7.92 21.16 -5.92
N LEU A 104 7.51 20.54 -4.81
CA LEU A 104 7.31 21.24 -3.54
C LEU A 104 8.63 21.73 -2.93
N ILE A 105 9.65 20.88 -2.89
CA ILE A 105 10.92 21.14 -2.20
C ILE A 105 11.83 21.97 -3.09
N ASP A 106 12.13 21.51 -4.31
CA ASP A 106 13.14 22.14 -5.16
C ASP A 106 12.60 23.36 -5.93
N ILE A 107 11.34 23.33 -6.39
CA ILE A 107 10.78 24.47 -7.15
C ILE A 107 10.13 25.49 -6.20
N TYR A 108 9.27 25.04 -5.29
CA TYR A 108 8.56 25.93 -4.38
C TYR A 108 9.33 26.24 -3.07
N ASN A 109 10.54 25.70 -2.88
CA ASN A 109 11.37 25.92 -1.68
C ASN A 109 10.63 25.63 -0.36
N LEU A 110 9.70 24.67 -0.38
CA LEU A 110 9.02 24.23 0.83
C LEU A 110 10.02 23.50 1.74
N GLN A 111 9.82 23.58 3.06
CA GLN A 111 10.65 22.84 3.99
C GLN A 111 10.59 21.34 3.68
N GLU A 112 11.75 20.69 3.64
CA GLU A 112 11.93 19.30 3.21
C GLU A 112 10.96 18.34 3.91
N TRP A 113 10.85 18.44 5.24
CA TRP A 113 9.96 17.58 6.03
C TRP A 113 8.47 17.76 5.68
N LEU A 114 8.03 18.96 5.29
CA LEU A 114 6.67 19.22 4.83
C LEU A 114 6.42 18.62 3.44
N GLY A 115 7.36 18.82 2.51
CA GLY A 115 7.27 18.26 1.16
C GLY A 115 7.22 16.74 1.18
N VAL A 116 8.10 16.12 1.98
CA VAL A 116 8.12 14.67 2.20
C VAL A 116 6.80 14.20 2.84
N GLY A 117 6.32 14.89 3.87
CA GLY A 117 5.07 14.55 4.56
C GLY A 117 3.84 14.58 3.65
N ILE A 118 3.71 15.61 2.80
CA ILE A 118 2.63 15.72 1.81
C ILE A 118 2.70 14.56 0.82
N GLY A 119 3.89 14.24 0.31
CA GLY A 119 4.11 13.10 -0.59
C GLY A 119 3.72 11.76 0.05
N MET A 120 4.05 11.55 1.33
CA MET A 120 3.67 10.34 2.07
C MET A 120 2.15 10.21 2.23
N VAL A 121 1.47 11.29 2.62
CA VAL A 121 0.00 11.29 2.74
C VAL A 121 -0.65 10.98 1.40
N PHE A 122 -0.14 11.59 0.32
CA PHE A 122 -0.61 11.33 -1.04
C PHE A 122 -0.40 9.86 -1.43
N TYR A 123 0.81 9.32 -1.23
CA TYR A 123 1.15 7.92 -1.51
C TYR A 123 0.20 6.95 -0.80
N THR A 124 0.01 7.11 0.50
CA THR A 124 -0.82 6.19 1.29
C THR A 124 -2.29 6.27 0.89
N GLY A 125 -2.83 7.48 0.70
CA GLY A 125 -4.23 7.68 0.33
C GLY A 125 -4.55 7.14 -1.07
N THR A 126 -3.78 7.55 -2.06
CA THR A 126 -3.99 7.12 -3.46
C THR A 126 -3.68 5.64 -3.65
N GLY A 127 -2.65 5.13 -2.98
CA GLY A 127 -2.29 3.71 -3.00
C GLY A 127 -3.40 2.84 -2.42
N PHE A 128 -4.04 3.27 -1.32
CA PHE A 128 -5.19 2.56 -0.76
C PHE A 128 -6.37 2.53 -1.74
N ILE A 129 -6.74 3.69 -2.32
CA ILE A 129 -7.86 3.80 -3.27
C ILE A 129 -7.63 2.93 -4.50
N LEU A 130 -6.45 3.00 -5.11
CA LEU A 130 -6.12 2.25 -6.32
C LEU A 130 -6.01 0.75 -6.04
N ASN A 131 -5.36 0.35 -4.94
CA ASN A 131 -5.28 -1.07 -4.60
C ASN A 131 -6.68 -1.65 -4.29
N ARG A 132 -7.51 -0.93 -3.53
CA ARG A 132 -8.89 -1.34 -3.25
C ARG A 132 -9.73 -1.50 -4.51
N ASN A 133 -9.73 -0.50 -5.39
CA ASN A 133 -10.67 -0.41 -6.51
C ASN A 133 -10.17 -1.15 -7.76
N VAL A 134 -8.86 -1.11 -8.04
CA VAL A 134 -8.28 -1.61 -9.29
C VAL A 134 -7.65 -2.99 -9.11
N VAL A 135 -6.85 -3.18 -8.05
CA VAL A 135 -6.12 -4.44 -7.83
C VAL A 135 -7.06 -5.50 -7.28
N PHE A 136 -7.80 -5.17 -6.23
CA PHE A 136 -8.60 -6.15 -5.51
C PHE A 136 -10.10 -6.07 -5.83
N LYS A 137 -10.50 -5.10 -6.68
CA LYS A 137 -11.90 -4.82 -7.08
C LYS A 137 -12.86 -5.08 -5.91
N TYR A 138 -12.57 -4.56 -4.73
CA TYR A 138 -13.28 -4.99 -3.53
C TYR A 138 -14.77 -4.63 -3.67
N THR A 139 -15.63 -5.65 -3.71
CA THR A 139 -17.09 -5.51 -3.77
C THR A 139 -17.60 -5.82 -2.38
N ASP A 140 -18.32 -4.86 -1.79
CA ASP A 140 -18.92 -5.06 -0.49
C ASP A 140 -20.03 -6.11 -0.60
N LYS A 141 -19.88 -7.25 0.10
CA LYS A 141 -20.90 -8.31 0.18
C LYS A 141 -22.21 -7.83 0.84
N SER A 142 -22.28 -6.57 1.29
CA SER A 142 -23.48 -5.99 1.91
C SER A 142 -24.52 -5.46 0.92
N GLU A 143 -24.20 -5.32 -0.38
CA GLU A 143 -25.19 -4.96 -1.41
C GLU A 143 -26.03 -6.15 -1.91
N ASP A 144 -25.56 -7.40 -1.75
CA ASP A 144 -26.26 -8.60 -2.24
C ASP A 144 -27.38 -9.10 -1.31
N LYS A 145 -27.75 -8.34 -0.28
CA LYS A 145 -28.75 -8.75 0.73
C LYS A 145 -29.90 -7.77 0.96
N PHE A 146 -30.15 -6.88 0.00
CA PHE A 146 -31.38 -6.09 -0.05
C PHE A 146 -32.23 -6.49 -1.25
#